data_AF-A0A2J6XME6-F1
#
_entry.id   AF-A0A2J6XME6-F1
#
_cell.length_a   1.000
_cell.length_b   1.000
_cell.length_c   1.000
_cell.angle_alpha   90.00
_cell.angle_beta   90.00
_cell.angle_gamma   90.00
#
_symmetry.space_group_name_H-M   'P 1'
#
loop_
_entity.id
_entity.type
_entity.pdbx_description
1 polymer ?
#
loop_
_entity_poly.entity_id
_entity_poly.type
_entity_poly.pdbx_seq_one_letter_code
_entity_poly.pdbx_strand_id
1 'polypeptide(L)'
;MQKELRMMMIILVALGLITGLILGISGIPMIIGLTITIGFLLYIISALIYSNSRFIFLGLMVGGDIGSIITLFSHPLVLPFLIIERGNGHISIDIDFVQIIVFAEIIYQIIKYLKRR
;
A
#
# COMPACT_ATOMS: atom_id res chain seq x y z
N MET A 1 -6.04 12.19 25.66
CA MET A 1 -5.30 12.77 24.53
C MET A 1 -4.43 11.78 23.73
N GLN A 2 -3.32 11.22 24.24
CA GLN A 2 -2.45 10.35 23.42
C GLN A 2 -3.13 9.05 22.92
N LYS A 3 -3.99 8.44 23.74
CA LYS A 3 -4.75 7.24 23.34
C LYS A 3 -5.79 7.54 22.24
N GLU A 4 -6.50 8.65 22.35
CA GLU A 4 -7.50 9.07 21.36
C GLU A 4 -6.84 9.39 20.01
N LEU A 5 -5.71 10.10 20.03
CA LEU A 5 -4.95 10.40 18.82
C LEU A 5 -4.47 9.11 18.14
N ARG A 6 -4.00 8.13 18.92
CA ARG A 6 -3.59 6.82 18.40
C ARG A 6 -4.76 6.07 17.77
N MET A 7 -5.94 6.07 18.42
CA MET A 7 -7.15 5.45 17.87
C MET A 7 -7.60 6.14 16.59
N MET A 8 -7.59 7.47 16.55
CA MET A 8 -7.92 8.25 15.35
C MET A 8 -7.00 7.88 14.18
N MET A 9 -5.70 7.75 14.44
CA MET A 9 -4.74 7.32 13.42
C MET A 9 -5.03 5.91 12.88
N ILE A 10 -5.36 4.96 13.76
CA ILE A 10 -5.73 3.60 13.33
C ILE A 10 -6.97 3.63 12.44
N ILE A 11 -7.98 4.41 12.82
CA ILE A 11 -9.21 4.57 12.04
C ILE A 11 -8.90 5.19 10.67
N LEU A 12 -8.07 6.24 10.62
CA LEU A 12 -7.69 6.88 9.37
C LEU A 12 -6.90 5.93 8.46
N VAL A 13 -6.01 5.11 9.02
CA VAL A 13 -5.29 4.07 8.25
C VAL A 13 -6.27 3.04 7.69
N ALA A 14 -7.22 2.57 8.48
CA ALA A 14 -8.24 1.63 8.03
C ALA A 14 -9.13 2.23 6.93
N LEU A 15 -9.53 3.50 7.07
CA LEU A 15 -10.28 4.23 6.04
C LEU A 15 -9.47 4.42 4.76
N GLY A 16 -8.18 4.75 4.88
CA GLY A 16 -7.25 4.81 3.75
C GLY A 16 -7.22 3.48 3.01
N LEU A 17 -7.02 2.37 3.73
CA LEU A 17 -7.01 1.03 3.16
C LEU A 17 -8.32 0.66 2.47
N ILE A 18 -9.47 0.91 3.10
CA ILE A 18 -10.79 0.63 2.51
C ILE A 18 -11.00 1.47 1.25
N THR A 19 -10.64 2.75 1.29
CA THR A 19 -10.76 3.65 0.13
C THR A 19 -9.90 3.14 -1.02
N GLY A 20 -8.66 2.75 -0.73
CA GLY A 20 -7.74 2.17 -1.70
C GLY A 20 -8.35 0.92 -2.31
N LEU A 21 -8.89 0.03 -1.49
CA LEU A 21 -9.51 -1.21 -1.93
C LEU A 21 -10.71 -0.95 -2.83
N ILE A 22 -11.62 -0.03 -2.49
CA ILE A 22 -12.77 0.35 -3.31
C ILE A 22 -12.32 0.84 -4.70
N LEU A 23 -11.30 1.69 -4.75
CA LEU A 23 -10.76 2.20 -6.01
C LEU A 23 -10.01 1.11 -6.78
N GLY A 24 -9.33 0.21 -6.07
CA GLY A 24 -8.62 -0.95 -6.59
C GLY A 24 -9.56 -1.94 -7.28
N ILE A 25 -10.67 -2.30 -6.64
CA ILE A 25 -11.65 -3.25 -7.18
C ILE A 25 -12.50 -2.69 -8.32
N SER A 26 -12.35 -1.41 -8.67
CA SER A 26 -13.02 -0.85 -9.84
C SER A 26 -12.58 -1.55 -11.13
N GLY A 27 -11.39 -2.16 -11.15
CA GLY A 27 -10.81 -2.82 -12.32
C GLY A 27 -10.45 -1.85 -13.45
N ILE A 28 -10.51 -0.53 -13.21
CA ILE A 28 -10.16 0.50 -14.20
C ILE A 28 -8.68 0.84 -14.04
N PRO A 29 -7.79 0.48 -14.99
CA PRO A 29 -6.34 0.64 -14.83
C PRO A 29 -5.91 2.08 -14.52
N MET A 30 -6.57 3.07 -15.13
CA MET A 30 -6.31 4.49 -14.88
C MET A 30 -6.60 4.89 -13.43
N ILE A 31 -7.70 4.42 -12.85
CA ILE A 31 -8.09 4.75 -11.47
C ILE A 31 -7.11 4.11 -10.50
N ILE A 32 -6.74 2.85 -10.74
CA ILE A 32 -5.78 2.11 -9.92
C ILE A 32 -4.42 2.81 -9.94
N GLY A 33 -3.90 3.10 -11.13
CA GLY A 33 -2.62 3.79 -11.31
C GLY A 33 -2.59 5.16 -10.62
N LEU A 34 -3.66 5.96 -10.77
CA LEU A 34 -3.79 7.25 -10.08
C LEU A 34 -3.87 7.09 -8.56
N THR A 35 -4.63 6.12 -8.07
CA THR A 35 -4.78 5.86 -6.62
C THR A 35 -3.45 5.55 -5.98
N ILE A 36 -2.67 4.64 -6.58
CA ILE A 36 -1.36 4.25 -6.05
C ILE A 36 -0.36 5.41 -6.21
N THR A 37 -0.36 6.13 -7.33
CA THR A 37 0.55 7.26 -7.57
C THR A 37 0.29 8.42 -6.60
N ILE A 38 -0.97 8.82 -6.43
CA ILE A 38 -1.36 9.88 -5.47
C ILE A 38 -1.05 9.42 -4.05
N GLY A 39 -1.36 8.17 -3.70
CA GLY A 39 -1.02 7.58 -2.41
C GLY A 39 0.48 7.65 -2.12
N PHE A 40 1.32 7.34 -3.11
CA PHE A 40 2.77 7.40 -2.98
C PHE A 40 3.29 8.82 -2.77
N LEU A 41 2.80 9.78 -3.54
CA LEU A 41 3.17 11.20 -3.35
C LEU A 41 2.79 11.68 -1.95
N LEU A 42 1.56 11.40 -1.50
CA LEU A 42 1.08 11.79 -0.18
C LEU A 42 1.82 11.06 0.95
N TYR A 43 2.23 9.81 0.72
CA TYR A 43 3.08 9.05 1.63
C TYR A 43 4.44 9.75 1.82
N ILE A 44 5.13 10.14 0.74
CA ILE A 44 6.41 10.85 0.82
C ILE A 44 6.25 12.21 1.51
N ILE A 45 5.29 13.02 1.06
CA ILE A 45 5.04 14.35 1.61
C ILE A 45 4.75 14.25 3.11
N SER A 46 3.91 13.30 3.51
CA SER A 46 3.58 13.06 4.91
C SER A 46 4.77 12.52 5.69
N ALA A 47 5.60 11.66 5.11
CA ALA A 47 6.81 11.17 5.78
C ALA A 47 7.76 12.32 6.16
N LEU A 48 7.84 13.35 5.32
CA LEU A 48 8.67 14.54 5.54
C LEU A 48 8.07 15.54 6.55
N ILE A 49 6.76 15.81 6.45
CA ILE A 49 6.11 16.87 7.26
C ILE A 49 5.52 16.30 8.56
N TYR A 50 4.75 15.22 8.45
CA TYR A 50 4.01 14.60 9.57
C TYR A 50 4.26 13.10 9.60
N SER A 51 5.43 12.71 10.10
CA SER A 51 5.97 11.35 10.01
C SER A 51 4.99 10.22 10.36
N ASN A 52 4.05 10.42 11.30
CA ASN A 52 3.05 9.42 11.68
C ASN A 52 1.86 9.31 10.71
N SER A 53 1.49 10.38 9.98
CA SER A 53 0.33 10.35 9.06
C SER A 53 0.61 9.59 7.77
N ARG A 54 1.89 9.35 7.44
CA ARG A 54 2.28 8.59 6.24
C ARG A 54 1.60 7.22 6.14
N PHE A 55 1.31 6.56 7.28
CA PHE A 55 0.66 5.26 7.29
C PHE A 55 -0.76 5.28 6.73
N ILE A 56 -1.45 6.42 6.76
CA ILE A 56 -2.78 6.58 6.17
C ILE A 56 -2.69 6.36 4.66
N PHE A 57 -1.69 6.99 4.04
CA PHE A 57 -1.46 6.91 2.60
C PHE A 57 -0.80 5.59 2.19
N LEU A 58 0.02 4.98 3.07
CA LEU A 58 0.47 3.62 2.89
C LEU A 58 -0.72 2.64 2.87
N GLY A 59 -1.69 2.82 3.78
CA GLY A 59 -2.93 2.05 3.78
C GLY A 59 -3.68 2.18 2.45
N LEU A 60 -3.84 3.41 1.94
CA LEU A 60 -4.44 3.66 0.62
C LEU A 60 -3.75 2.91 -0.51
N MET A 61 -2.42 2.96 -0.58
CA MET A 61 -1.64 2.25 -1.60
C MET A 61 -1.85 0.73 -1.49
N VAL A 62 -1.74 0.18 -0.28
CA VAL A 62 -1.93 -1.26 -0.04
C VAL A 62 -3.34 -1.71 -0.43
N GLY A 63 -4.36 -0.93 -0.09
CA GLY A 63 -5.73 -1.22 -0.51
C GLY A 63 -5.87 -1.23 -2.04
N GLY A 64 -5.34 -0.21 -2.71
CA GLY A 64 -5.38 -0.10 -4.17
C GLY A 64 -4.67 -1.25 -4.87
N ASP A 65 -3.49 -1.61 -4.37
CA ASP A 65 -2.69 -2.72 -4.86
C ASP A 65 -3.41 -4.07 -4.71
N ILE A 66 -3.89 -4.40 -3.50
CA ILE A 66 -4.68 -5.61 -3.26
C ILE A 66 -5.93 -5.65 -4.16
N GLY A 67 -6.66 -4.55 -4.28
CA GLY A 67 -7.85 -4.48 -5.13
C GLY A 67 -7.53 -4.69 -6.60
N SER A 68 -6.37 -4.20 -7.06
CA SER A 68 -5.89 -4.41 -8.43
C SER A 68 -5.51 -5.86 -8.69
N ILE A 69 -4.84 -6.53 -7.74
CA ILE A 69 -4.47 -7.94 -7.84
C ILE A 69 -5.72 -8.82 -8.00
N ILE A 70 -6.79 -8.47 -7.29
CA ILE A 70 -8.06 -9.22 -7.34
C ILE A 70 -8.79 -9.04 -8.68
N THR A 71 -8.62 -7.90 -9.36
CA THR A 71 -9.50 -7.51 -10.49
C THR A 71 -8.81 -7.47 -11.84
N LEU A 72 -7.55 -7.06 -11.91
CA LEU A 72 -6.81 -6.94 -13.17
C LEU A 72 -6.10 -8.24 -13.56
N PHE A 73 -5.63 -9.00 -12.59
CA PHE A 73 -4.83 -10.19 -12.86
C PHE A 73 -5.72 -11.42 -12.93
N SER A 74 -5.65 -12.14 -14.06
CA SER A 74 -6.47 -13.33 -14.25
C SER A 74 -5.96 -14.53 -13.44
N HIS A 75 -4.63 -14.71 -13.39
CA HIS A 75 -3.96 -15.78 -12.64
C HIS A 75 -2.67 -15.25 -11.99
N PRO A 76 -2.77 -14.37 -10.99
CA PRO A 76 -1.59 -13.80 -10.34
C PRO A 76 -0.91 -14.84 -9.44
N LEU A 77 0.38 -15.06 -9.63
CA LEU A 77 1.24 -15.63 -8.60
C LEU A 77 1.91 -14.48 -7.84
N VAL A 78 1.41 -14.21 -6.64
CA VAL A 78 1.96 -13.17 -5.76
C VAL A 78 3.14 -13.77 -4.98
N LEU A 79 4.34 -13.30 -5.26
CA LEU A 79 5.57 -13.59 -4.54
C LEU A 79 6.00 -12.36 -3.74
N PRO A 80 6.91 -12.49 -2.76
CA PRO A 80 7.49 -11.31 -2.11
C PRO A 80 8.10 -10.36 -3.14
N PHE A 81 7.58 -9.14 -3.21
CA PHE A 81 8.02 -8.04 -4.10
C PHE A 81 7.77 -8.25 -5.59
N LEU A 82 7.15 -9.36 -5.99
CA LEU A 82 6.98 -9.72 -7.40
C LEU A 82 5.58 -10.27 -7.64
N ILE A 83 4.92 -9.77 -8.67
CA ILE A 83 3.67 -10.34 -9.18
C ILE A 83 3.98 -10.94 -10.54
N ILE A 84 3.71 -12.23 -10.69
CA ILE A 84 3.84 -12.91 -11.98
C ILE A 84 2.44 -13.15 -12.53
N GLU A 85 2.12 -12.52 -13.66
CA GLU A 85 0.88 -12.78 -14.39
C GLU A 85 1.12 -13.86 -15.44
N ARG A 86 0.21 -14.84 -15.49
CA ARG A 86 0.18 -15.85 -16.55
C ARG A 86 -1.16 -15.76 -17.28
N GLY A 87 -1.14 -15.28 -18.52
CA GLY A 87 -2.34 -15.13 -19.35
C GLY A 87 -2.03 -15.05 -20.84
N ASN A 88 -2.91 -15.63 -21.67
CA ASN A 88 -2.87 -15.55 -23.14
C ASN A 88 -1.50 -15.84 -23.79
N GLY A 89 -0.76 -16.83 -23.29
CA GLY A 89 0.54 -17.24 -23.86
C GLY A 89 1.72 -16.32 -23.52
N HIS A 90 1.51 -15.32 -22.66
CA HIS A 90 2.56 -14.43 -22.17
C HIS A 90 2.73 -14.55 -20.65
N ILE A 91 3.97 -14.36 -20.20
CA ILE A 91 4.33 -14.26 -18.79
C ILE A 91 4.89 -12.86 -18.59
N SER A 92 4.23 -12.04 -17.78
CA SER A 92 4.79 -10.78 -17.29
C SER A 92 5.26 -10.96 -15.86
N ILE A 93 6.32 -10.24 -15.52
CA ILE A 93 6.87 -10.16 -14.16
C ILE A 93 6.87 -8.70 -13.79
N ASP A 94 6.04 -8.34 -12.84
CA ASP A 94 5.92 -6.98 -12.33
C ASP A 94 6.54 -6.89 -10.94
N ILE A 95 7.28 -5.80 -10.69
CA ILE A 95 7.83 -5.50 -9.37
C ILE A 95 6.75 -4.80 -8.56
N ASP A 96 6.35 -5.43 -7.46
CA ASP A 96 5.40 -4.88 -6.51
C ASP A 96 6.12 -3.91 -5.57
N PHE A 97 6.21 -2.66 -5.99
CA PHE A 97 6.85 -1.61 -5.21
C PHE A 97 6.06 -1.27 -3.93
N VAL A 98 4.76 -1.52 -3.89
CA VAL A 98 3.93 -1.28 -2.70
C VAL A 98 4.35 -2.24 -1.60
N GLN A 99 4.53 -3.52 -1.91
CA GLN A 99 5.11 -4.51 -0.99
C GLN A 99 6.52 -4.13 -0.53
N ILE A 100 7.38 -3.63 -1.43
CA ILE A 100 8.74 -3.19 -1.06
C ILE A 100 8.67 -2.08 0.00
N ILE A 101 7.80 -1.08 -0.20
CA ILE A 101 7.64 0.04 0.75
C ILE A 101 7.10 -0.46 2.09
N VAL A 102 6.09 -1.33 2.08
CA VAL A 102 5.53 -1.93 3.31
C VAL A 102 6.61 -2.68 4.08
N PHE A 103 7.40 -3.50 3.40
CA PHE A 103 8.47 -4.27 4.04
C PHE A 103 9.58 -3.38 4.60
N ALA A 104 9.96 -2.34 3.87
CA ALA A 104 10.92 -1.34 4.36
C ALA A 104 10.43 -0.64 5.63
N GLU A 105 9.14 -0.28 5.71
CA GLU A 105 8.53 0.30 6.91
C GLU A 105 8.52 -0.68 8.09
N ILE A 106 8.18 -1.96 7.85
CA ILE A 106 8.22 -2.99 8.89
C ILE A 106 9.64 -3.12 9.46
N ILE A 107 10.65 -3.23 8.60
CA ILE A 107 12.07 -3.30 9.01
C ILE A 107 12.45 -2.05 9.81
N TYR A 108 12.10 -0.86 9.32
CA TYR A 108 12.40 0.39 9.99
C TYR A 108 11.80 0.44 11.41
N GLN A 109 10.54 0.03 11.58
CA GLN A 109 9.90 0.00 12.90
C GLN A 109 10.53 -1.03 13.83
N ILE A 110 10.90 -2.22 13.32
CA ILE A 110 11.59 -3.25 14.11
C ILE A 110 12.94 -2.70 14.61
N ILE A 111 13.77 -2.14 13.73
CA ILE A 111 15.07 -1.57 14.11
C ILE A 111 14.90 -0.45 15.13
N LYS A 112 13.92 0.43 14.92
CA LYS A 112 13.61 1.54 15.85
C LYS A 112 13.17 1.04 17.22
N TYR A 113 12.40 -0.04 17.26
CA TYR A 113 11.97 -0.67 18.51
C TYR A 113 13.16 -1.28 19.26
N LEU A 114 14.02 -2.02 18.56
CA LEU A 114 15.20 -2.67 19.14
C LEU A 114 16.21 -1.66 19.70
N LYS A 115 16.43 -0.52 19.02
CA LYS A 115 17.33 0.54 19.50
C LYS A 115 16.83 1.33 20.73
N ARG A 116 15.53 1.24 21.04
CA ARG A 116 14.91 1.96 22.17
C ARG A 116 14.82 1.12 23.45
N ARG A 117 15.08 -0.19 23.35
CA ARG A 117 15.29 -1.08 24.50
C ARG A 117 16.76 -1.06 24.89
#